data_AF-T1KT48-F1
#
_entry.id   AF-T1KT48-F1
#
_cell.length_a   1.000
_cell.length_b   1.000
_cell.length_c   1.000
_cell.angle_alpha   90.00
_cell.angle_beta   90.00
_cell.angle_gamma   90.00
#
_symmetry.space_group_name_H-M   'P 1'
#
loop_
_entity.id
_entity.type
_entity.pdbx_description
1 polymer ?
#
loop_
_entity_poly.entity_id
_entity_poly.type
_entity_poly.pdbx_seq_one_letter_code
_entity_poly.pdbx_strand_id
1 'polypeptide(L)'
;MMDTNVYKRAFPLFWFLLLIASVNTQKTNILLCVPEDLINECHTMANLFPGLITCISAKDKFACMGTIARGEADTMNVDPEDLYLAGSIFGLEPFLMEEYERRRFRYRAAVLIPKSSDISSINDLKGKKSCHTGYGRNAGWYMPMGQLISERVIQQDCRSLLHTASNFFSQSCLPGRWSKDPLVDKHLSESNLTLNYNCC
;
A
#
# COMPACT_ATOMS: atom_id res chain seq x y z
N MET A 1 -9.30 49.11 -64.78
CA MET A 1 -7.98 49.02 -65.44
C MET A 1 -7.07 48.25 -64.49
N MET A 2 -7.05 46.92 -64.63
CA MET A 2 -5.92 46.13 -65.17
C MET A 2 -4.78 46.03 -64.13
N ASP A 3 -4.31 44.88 -63.66
CA ASP A 3 -4.49 43.49 -64.08
C ASP A 3 -4.29 42.50 -62.91
N THR A 4 -5.13 41.48 -62.89
CA THR A 4 -4.98 40.23 -62.15
C THR A 4 -4.12 39.26 -62.96
N ASN A 5 -2.88 38.95 -62.56
CA ASN A 5 -2.16 37.71 -62.98
C ASN A 5 -0.76 37.54 -62.35
N VAL A 6 -0.68 37.25 -61.04
CA VAL A 6 0.50 36.55 -60.46
C VAL A 6 0.09 35.41 -59.52
N TYR A 7 -1.16 34.93 -59.64
CA TYR A 7 -1.63 33.71 -59.00
C TYR A 7 -1.66 32.59 -60.03
N LYS A 8 -0.53 31.91 -60.25
CA LYS A 8 -0.48 30.52 -60.75
C LYS A 8 0.96 30.02 -60.70
N ARG A 9 1.14 28.92 -59.96
CA ARG A 9 2.34 28.07 -59.80
C ARG A 9 3.23 28.39 -58.60
N ALA A 10 2.84 27.92 -57.41
CA ALA A 10 3.72 27.23 -56.46
C ALA A 10 2.96 26.88 -55.15
N PHE A 11 2.12 25.84 -55.20
CA PHE A 11 1.70 25.03 -54.05
C PHE A 11 1.53 23.63 -54.65
N PRO A 12 2.06 22.52 -54.10
CA PRO A 12 2.12 22.20 -52.66
C PRO A 12 3.29 21.24 -52.27
N LEU A 13 4.40 21.72 -51.70
CA LEU A 13 5.44 20.80 -51.15
C LEU A 13 5.88 21.13 -49.73
N PHE A 14 5.51 22.30 -49.20
CA PHE A 14 5.99 22.75 -47.88
C PHE A 14 5.05 22.41 -46.72
N TRP A 15 3.81 21.98 -46.99
CA TRP A 15 2.83 21.59 -45.97
C TRP A 15 2.69 20.08 -45.79
N PHE A 16 3.40 19.26 -46.57
CA PHE A 16 3.37 17.79 -46.46
C PHE A 16 4.56 17.20 -45.68
N LEU A 17 5.53 18.03 -45.25
CA LEU A 17 6.77 17.59 -44.57
C LEU A 17 6.82 17.88 -43.06
N LEU A 18 5.77 18.46 -42.47
CA LEU A 18 5.64 18.64 -41.01
C LEU A 18 4.55 17.78 -40.37
N LEU A 19 4.02 16.81 -41.13
CA LEU A 19 3.10 15.76 -40.67
C LEU A 19 3.80 14.39 -40.61
N ILE A 20 5.11 14.37 -40.36
CA ILE A 20 5.71 13.25 -39.64
C ILE A 20 5.84 13.75 -38.21
N ALA A 21 4.71 13.79 -37.49
CA ALA A 21 4.76 13.69 -36.05
C ALA A 21 5.47 12.36 -35.80
N SER A 22 6.75 12.43 -35.47
CA SER A 22 7.45 11.34 -34.84
C SER A 22 6.67 11.08 -33.56
N VAL A 23 5.74 10.14 -33.60
CA VAL A 23 5.40 9.38 -32.39
C VAL A 23 6.72 8.70 -32.07
N ASN A 24 7.55 9.40 -31.29
CA ASN A 24 8.73 8.81 -30.72
C ASN A 24 8.15 7.78 -29.74
N THR A 25 8.07 6.52 -30.16
CA THR A 25 7.83 5.42 -29.24
C THR A 25 9.06 5.37 -28.35
N GLN A 26 9.11 6.28 -27.37
CA GLN A 26 10.18 6.30 -26.40
C GLN A 26 9.99 5.03 -25.59
N LYS A 27 10.75 4.00 -25.91
CA LYS A 27 10.87 2.82 -25.08
C LYS A 27 11.50 3.30 -23.77
N THR A 28 10.66 3.66 -22.79
CA THR A 28 11.12 4.14 -21.49
C THR A 28 11.64 2.95 -20.72
N ASN A 29 12.94 2.98 -20.40
CA ASN A 29 13.54 2.06 -19.45
C ASN A 29 13.05 2.46 -18.05
N ILE A 30 12.30 1.58 -17.39
CA ILE A 30 11.72 1.81 -16.07
C ILE A 30 12.75 1.43 -15.01
N LEU A 31 13.11 2.38 -14.16
CA LEU A 31 13.93 2.18 -12.97
C LEU A 31 13.05 1.64 -11.83
N LEU A 32 13.02 0.33 -11.68
CA LEU A 32 12.27 -0.35 -10.62
C LEU A 32 13.13 -0.47 -9.36
N CYS A 33 12.74 0.21 -8.28
CA CYS A 33 13.37 0.06 -6.98
C CYS A 33 12.85 -1.17 -6.26
N VAL A 34 13.77 -1.98 -5.74
CA VAL A 34 13.48 -3.14 -4.90
C VAL A 34 14.33 -3.13 -3.62
N PRO A 35 13.82 -3.66 -2.51
CA PRO A 35 14.62 -3.99 -1.33
C PRO A 35 15.83 -4.88 -1.68
N GLU A 36 16.92 -4.75 -0.92
CA GLU A 36 18.16 -5.51 -1.10
C GLU A 36 17.95 -7.03 -1.12
N ASP A 37 17.00 -7.53 -0.33
CA ASP A 37 16.65 -8.96 -0.27
C ASP A 37 15.90 -9.47 -1.50
N LEU A 38 15.42 -8.58 -2.40
CA LEU A 38 14.65 -8.91 -3.60
C LEU A 38 15.37 -8.57 -4.93
N ILE A 39 16.64 -8.19 -4.86
CA ILE A 39 17.39 -7.75 -6.04
C ILE A 39 17.57 -8.87 -7.09
N ASN A 40 17.73 -10.11 -6.65
CA ASN A 40 17.93 -11.26 -7.54
C ASN A 40 16.65 -11.61 -8.32
N GLU A 41 15.51 -11.51 -7.65
CA GLU A 41 14.17 -11.69 -8.21
C GLU A 41 13.88 -10.60 -9.24
N CYS A 42 14.26 -9.34 -8.94
CA CYS A 42 14.15 -8.24 -9.89
C CYS A 42 14.98 -8.51 -11.15
N HIS A 43 16.24 -8.92 -11.01
CA HIS A 43 17.08 -9.26 -12.16
C HIS A 43 16.52 -10.42 -12.98
N THR A 44 16.01 -11.46 -12.31
CA THR A 44 15.34 -12.58 -12.99
C THR A 44 14.17 -12.08 -13.83
N MET A 45 13.32 -11.20 -13.28
CA MET A 45 12.21 -10.59 -14.03
C MET A 45 12.71 -9.68 -15.16
N ALA A 46 13.70 -8.83 -14.91
CA ALA A 46 14.25 -7.90 -15.90
C ALA A 46 14.85 -8.63 -17.13
N ASN A 47 15.43 -9.82 -16.92
CA ASN A 47 15.95 -10.66 -17.99
C ASN A 47 14.84 -11.19 -18.92
N LEU A 48 13.60 -11.33 -18.45
CA LEU A 48 12.45 -11.69 -19.29
C LEU A 48 11.97 -10.52 -20.16
N PHE A 49 12.34 -9.28 -19.81
CA PHE A 49 11.96 -8.06 -20.52
C PHE A 49 13.18 -7.17 -20.85
N PRO A 50 14.07 -7.60 -21.76
CA PRO A 50 15.33 -6.91 -22.02
C PRO A 50 15.16 -5.44 -22.44
N GLY A 51 15.86 -4.56 -21.71
CA GLY A 51 15.87 -3.11 -21.95
C GLY A 51 14.56 -2.40 -21.61
N LEU A 52 13.65 -3.04 -20.87
CA LEU A 52 12.43 -2.42 -20.34
C LEU A 52 12.56 -2.06 -18.86
N ILE A 53 13.22 -2.91 -18.05
CA ILE A 53 13.32 -2.76 -16.59
C ILE A 53 14.79 -2.72 -16.19
N THR A 54 15.17 -1.73 -15.38
CA THR A 54 16.44 -1.66 -14.68
C THR A 54 16.18 -1.71 -13.18
N CYS A 55 16.85 -2.62 -12.49
CA CYS A 55 16.68 -2.81 -11.05
C CYS A 55 17.58 -1.84 -10.27
N ILE A 56 16.99 -1.06 -9.39
CA ILE A 56 17.66 -0.22 -8.40
C ILE A 56 17.48 -0.87 -7.03
N SER A 57 18.55 -1.05 -6.27
CA SER A 57 18.47 -1.64 -4.93
C SER A 57 18.46 -0.54 -3.86
N ALA A 58 17.68 -0.73 -2.80
CA ALA A 58 17.76 0.06 -1.58
C ALA A 58 17.60 -0.83 -0.34
N LYS A 59 18.05 -0.34 0.82
CA LYS A 59 18.05 -1.08 2.08
C LYS A 59 16.72 -1.76 2.43
N ASP A 60 15.62 -1.07 2.21
CA ASP A 60 14.26 -1.56 2.45
C ASP A 60 13.24 -0.75 1.62
N LYS A 61 11.95 -1.09 1.73
CA LYS A 61 10.87 -0.40 1.03
C LYS A 61 10.82 1.10 1.36
N PHE A 62 11.06 1.48 2.61
CA PHE A 62 11.03 2.88 3.04
C PHE A 62 12.18 3.67 2.37
N ALA A 63 13.37 3.08 2.29
CA ALA A 63 14.48 3.65 1.53
C ALA A 63 14.15 3.77 0.04
N CYS A 64 13.49 2.76 -0.57
CA CYS A 64 13.04 2.84 -1.96
C CYS A 64 12.06 3.99 -2.21
N MET A 65 11.10 4.23 -1.31
CA MET A 65 10.19 5.39 -1.41
C MET A 65 10.98 6.70 -1.46
N GLY A 66 12.01 6.83 -0.60
CA GLY A 66 12.91 7.98 -0.62
C GLY A 66 13.72 8.11 -1.92
N THR A 67 14.20 7.00 -2.46
CA THR A 67 14.92 6.95 -3.75
C THR A 67 14.03 7.44 -4.91
N ILE A 68 12.76 7.02 -4.94
CA ILE A 68 11.79 7.51 -5.94
C ILE A 68 11.51 9.01 -5.74
N ALA A 69 11.30 9.44 -4.50
CA ALA A 69 11.05 10.86 -4.21
C ALA A 69 12.22 11.78 -4.61
N ARG A 70 13.45 11.27 -4.67
CA ARG A 70 14.63 11.99 -5.18
C ARG A 70 14.80 11.92 -6.70
N GLY A 71 13.96 11.18 -7.41
CA GLY A 71 14.07 10.97 -8.86
C GLY A 71 15.19 10.01 -9.27
N GLU A 72 15.66 9.17 -8.34
CA GLU A 72 16.72 8.17 -8.59
C GLU A 72 16.14 6.82 -9.04
N ALA A 73 14.83 6.62 -8.89
CA ALA A 73 14.06 5.49 -9.39
C ALA A 73 12.65 5.94 -9.79
N ASP A 74 11.96 5.16 -10.63
CA ASP A 74 10.67 5.53 -11.20
C ASP A 74 9.50 4.93 -10.41
N THR A 75 9.65 3.69 -9.92
CA THR A 75 8.56 2.94 -9.30
C THR A 75 9.06 1.85 -8.35
N MET A 76 8.16 1.34 -7.51
CA MET A 76 8.37 0.16 -6.66
C MET A 76 7.03 -0.55 -6.44
N ASN A 77 7.09 -1.82 -6.05
CA ASN A 77 5.91 -2.52 -5.52
C ASN A 77 5.77 -2.26 -4.01
N VAL A 78 4.54 -2.03 -3.56
CA VAL A 78 4.21 -1.67 -2.17
C VAL A 78 3.01 -2.49 -1.69
N ASP A 79 3.03 -2.87 -0.42
CA ASP A 79 1.86 -3.46 0.24
C ASP A 79 0.88 -2.35 0.66
N PRO A 80 -0.40 -2.67 0.97
CA PRO A 80 -1.38 -1.66 1.39
C PRO A 80 -0.94 -0.78 2.57
N GLU A 81 -0.19 -1.34 3.53
CA GLU A 81 0.37 -0.62 4.67
C GLU A 81 1.46 0.41 4.29
N ASP A 82 2.19 0.14 3.20
CA ASP A 82 3.27 1.00 2.69
C ASP A 82 2.70 2.24 1.98
N LEU A 83 1.51 2.13 1.37
CA LEU A 83 0.86 3.22 0.62
C LEU A 83 0.66 4.48 1.46
N TYR A 84 0.30 4.31 2.75
CA TYR A 84 0.14 5.45 3.65
C TYR A 84 1.46 6.20 3.84
N LEU A 85 2.57 5.47 4.06
CA LEU A 85 3.89 6.07 4.25
C LEU A 85 4.37 6.74 2.95
N ALA A 86 4.20 6.06 1.82
CA ALA A 86 4.56 6.55 0.49
C ALA A 86 3.87 7.90 0.18
N GLY A 87 2.55 8.00 0.41
CA GLY A 87 1.80 9.23 0.16
C GLY A 87 2.06 10.32 1.20
N SER A 88 2.05 9.98 2.50
CA SER A 88 2.09 10.99 3.57
C SER A 88 3.47 11.59 3.81
N ILE A 89 4.54 10.80 3.66
CA ILE A 89 5.92 11.24 3.95
C ILE A 89 6.64 11.65 2.67
N PHE A 90 6.45 10.90 1.59
CA PHE A 90 7.20 11.05 0.35
C PHE A 90 6.41 11.69 -0.79
N GLY A 91 5.10 11.92 -0.62
CA GLY A 91 4.25 12.51 -1.65
C GLY A 91 4.11 11.64 -2.90
N LEU A 92 4.30 10.32 -2.77
CA LEU A 92 4.17 9.37 -3.88
C LEU A 92 2.70 8.99 -4.10
N GLU A 93 2.35 8.70 -5.35
CA GLU A 93 0.99 8.32 -5.73
C GLU A 93 0.96 6.92 -6.38
N PRO A 94 -0.04 6.08 -6.05
CA PRO A 94 -0.22 4.81 -6.73
C PRO A 94 -0.75 5.02 -8.16
N PHE A 95 -0.12 4.38 -9.14
CA PHE A 95 -0.55 4.43 -10.54
C PHE A 95 -1.02 3.07 -11.08
N LEU A 96 -0.68 1.97 -10.41
CA LEU A 96 -1.12 0.61 -10.72
C LEU A 96 -1.52 -0.13 -9.44
N MET A 97 -2.42 -1.09 -9.58
CA MET A 97 -2.89 -1.96 -8.49
C MET A 97 -2.99 -3.40 -8.99
N GLU A 98 -2.55 -4.34 -8.16
CA GLU A 98 -2.71 -5.77 -8.42
C GLU A 98 -4.19 -6.17 -8.32
N GLU A 99 -4.72 -6.77 -9.39
CA GLU A 99 -6.09 -7.30 -9.41
C GLU A 99 -6.07 -8.82 -9.27
N TYR A 100 -6.86 -9.33 -8.32
CA TYR A 100 -7.01 -10.78 -8.09
C TYR A 100 -8.40 -11.23 -8.50
N GLU A 101 -8.50 -12.27 -9.33
CA GLU A 101 -9.77 -12.88 -9.76
C GLU A 101 -10.79 -11.91 -10.36
N ARG A 102 -10.31 -10.87 -11.07
CA ARG A 102 -11.17 -9.79 -11.61
C ARG A 102 -11.97 -9.04 -10.54
N ARG A 103 -11.44 -8.96 -9.31
CA ARG A 103 -12.04 -8.24 -8.19
C ARG A 103 -11.18 -7.04 -7.85
N ARG A 104 -11.84 -5.88 -7.76
CA ARG A 104 -11.23 -4.61 -7.35
C ARG A 104 -10.54 -4.66 -5.98
N PHE A 105 -11.03 -5.47 -5.05
CA PHE A 105 -10.46 -5.63 -3.72
C PHE A 105 -10.08 -7.09 -3.49
N ARG A 106 -8.88 -7.33 -2.94
CA ARG A 106 -8.38 -8.67 -2.61
C ARG A 106 -9.33 -9.42 -1.68
N TYR A 107 -9.90 -8.74 -0.68
CA TYR A 107 -10.95 -9.27 0.21
C TYR A 107 -11.71 -8.13 0.90
N ARG A 108 -12.82 -8.47 1.57
CA ARG A 108 -13.52 -7.61 2.52
C ARG A 108 -13.39 -8.20 3.91
N ALA A 109 -13.15 -7.38 4.92
CA ALA A 109 -13.27 -7.85 6.31
C ALA A 109 -14.70 -7.64 6.81
N ALA A 110 -15.09 -8.49 7.75
CA ALA A 110 -16.34 -8.39 8.46
C ALA A 110 -16.10 -8.74 9.93
N VAL A 111 -16.90 -8.15 10.82
CA VAL A 111 -16.98 -8.54 12.22
C VAL A 111 -18.17 -9.48 12.37
N LEU A 112 -17.93 -10.64 12.97
CA LEU A 112 -18.97 -11.63 13.24
C LEU A 112 -19.34 -11.57 14.72
N ILE A 113 -20.64 -11.53 15.01
CA ILE A 113 -21.18 -11.55 16.36
C ILE A 113 -22.18 -12.70 16.51
N PRO A 114 -22.30 -13.32 17.70
CA PRO A 114 -23.35 -14.29 17.96
C PRO A 114 -24.73 -13.66 17.80
N LYS A 115 -25.68 -14.39 17.20
CA LYS A 115 -27.07 -13.94 17.03
C LYS A 115 -27.76 -13.62 18.37
N SER A 116 -27.36 -14.28 19.45
CA SER A 116 -27.88 -14.08 20.81
C SER A 116 -27.17 -12.95 21.57
N SER A 117 -26.17 -12.30 20.99
CA SER A 117 -25.49 -11.18 21.64
C SER A 117 -26.38 -9.95 21.70
N ASP A 118 -26.11 -9.10 22.69
CA ASP A 118 -26.70 -7.78 22.88
C ASP A 118 -25.99 -6.69 22.04
N ILE A 119 -25.13 -7.08 21.09
CA ILE A 119 -24.36 -6.17 20.26
C ILE A 119 -25.21 -5.77 19.06
N SER A 120 -25.60 -4.50 18.99
CA SER A 120 -26.42 -3.93 17.92
C SER A 120 -25.65 -2.94 17.05
N SER A 121 -24.56 -2.38 17.60
CA SER A 121 -23.71 -1.41 16.93
C SER A 121 -22.25 -1.56 17.36
N ILE A 122 -21.35 -0.88 16.66
CA ILE A 122 -19.92 -0.85 16.99
C ILE A 122 -19.65 -0.27 18.39
N ASN A 123 -20.54 0.59 18.90
CA ASN A 123 -20.43 1.19 20.24
C ASN A 123 -20.58 0.14 21.36
N ASP A 124 -21.29 -0.96 21.08
CA ASP A 124 -21.57 -2.02 22.06
C ASP A 124 -20.38 -2.98 22.23
N LEU A 125 -19.29 -2.77 21.49
CA LEU A 125 -18.09 -3.62 21.54
C LEU A 125 -17.20 -3.37 22.76
N LYS A 126 -17.36 -2.21 23.42
CA LYS A 126 -16.57 -1.88 24.61
C LYS A 126 -16.84 -2.89 25.73
N GLY A 127 -15.78 -3.45 26.29
CA GLY A 127 -15.85 -4.47 27.35
C GLY A 127 -16.27 -5.86 26.86
N LYS A 128 -16.52 -6.07 25.57
CA LYS A 128 -16.79 -7.41 25.02
C LYS A 128 -15.50 -8.19 24.82
N LYS A 129 -15.64 -9.50 24.57
CA LYS A 129 -14.51 -10.34 24.16
C LYS A 129 -14.31 -10.23 22.64
N SER A 130 -13.06 -10.25 22.19
CA SER A 130 -12.74 -10.19 20.76
C SER A 130 -11.82 -11.34 20.32
N CYS A 131 -11.95 -11.75 19.07
CA CYS A 131 -11.08 -12.75 18.44
C CYS A 131 -10.51 -12.15 17.16
N HIS A 132 -9.18 -12.16 17.03
CA HIS A 132 -8.47 -11.54 15.93
C HIS A 132 -7.69 -12.61 15.14
N THR A 133 -7.49 -12.38 13.85
CA THR A 133 -6.71 -13.31 13.00
C THR A 133 -5.20 -13.29 13.28
N GLY A 134 -4.73 -12.28 14.01
CA GLY A 134 -3.35 -12.10 14.42
C GLY A 134 -2.85 -10.65 14.35
N TYR A 135 -1.84 -10.33 15.15
CA TYR A 135 -1.22 -9.00 15.20
C TYR A 135 -0.61 -8.62 13.86
N GLY A 136 -0.76 -7.35 13.48
CA GLY A 136 -0.25 -6.81 12.21
C GLY A 136 -1.01 -7.26 10.96
N ARG A 137 -2.09 -8.04 11.09
CA ARG A 137 -2.90 -8.46 9.93
C ARG A 137 -3.99 -7.42 9.62
N ASN A 138 -4.25 -7.17 8.34
CA ASN A 138 -5.23 -6.15 7.94
C ASN A 138 -6.66 -6.46 8.42
N ALA A 139 -7.28 -7.55 7.97
CA ALA A 139 -8.68 -7.85 8.25
C ALA A 139 -9.00 -8.03 9.74
N GLY A 140 -8.11 -8.69 10.49
CA GLY A 140 -8.34 -9.01 11.89
C GLY A 140 -7.74 -8.04 12.89
N TRP A 141 -6.93 -7.06 12.48
CA TRP A 141 -6.28 -6.14 13.42
C TRP A 141 -6.36 -4.68 12.95
N TYR A 142 -5.65 -4.29 11.89
CA TYR A 142 -5.58 -2.88 11.52
C TYR A 142 -6.92 -2.29 11.07
N MET A 143 -7.69 -3.00 10.25
CA MET A 143 -9.00 -2.52 9.79
C MET A 143 -10.01 -2.34 10.92
N PRO A 144 -10.29 -3.33 11.80
CA PRO A 144 -11.25 -3.15 12.89
C PRO A 144 -10.79 -2.09 13.90
N MET A 145 -9.49 -2.04 14.23
CA MET A 145 -8.96 -1.01 15.12
C MET A 145 -9.05 0.39 14.50
N GLY A 146 -8.71 0.52 13.21
CA GLY A 146 -8.84 1.77 12.47
C GLY A 146 -10.28 2.26 12.37
N GLN A 147 -11.24 1.36 12.15
CA GLN A 147 -12.66 1.70 12.15
C GLN A 147 -13.12 2.24 13.50
N LEU A 148 -12.77 1.56 14.60
CA LEU A 148 -13.12 1.99 15.96
C LEU A 148 -12.55 3.38 16.28
N ILE A 149 -11.31 3.66 15.88
CA ILE A 149 -10.64 4.95 16.11
C ILE A 149 -11.30 6.03 15.25
N SER A 150 -11.54 5.75 13.96
CA SER A 150 -12.15 6.70 13.02
C SER A 150 -13.57 7.10 13.44
N GLU A 151 -14.35 6.15 13.97
CA GLU A 151 -15.70 6.40 14.49
C GLU A 151 -15.70 6.97 15.92
N ARG A 152 -14.53 7.20 16.52
CA ARG A 152 -14.36 7.72 17.89
C ARG A 152 -15.01 6.85 18.97
N VAL A 153 -15.19 5.56 18.69
CA VAL A 153 -15.67 4.55 19.63
C VAL A 153 -14.59 4.22 20.66
N ILE A 154 -13.33 4.23 20.21
CA ILE A 154 -12.15 4.03 21.03
C ILE A 154 -11.22 5.24 20.91
N GLN A 155 -10.61 5.63 22.02
CA GLN A 155 -9.53 6.62 22.01
C GLN A 155 -8.20 5.88 21.98
N GLN A 156 -7.33 6.22 21.03
CA GLN A 156 -6.02 5.60 20.92
C GLN A 156 -5.14 6.00 22.12
N ASP A 157 -4.62 4.99 22.82
CA ASP A 157 -3.61 5.13 23.86
C ASP A 157 -2.27 5.49 23.21
N CYS A 158 -1.61 6.53 23.74
CA CYS A 158 -0.34 7.03 23.22
C CYS A 158 0.80 6.01 23.30
N ARG A 159 0.70 4.98 24.16
CA ARG A 159 1.73 3.96 24.30
C ARG A 159 1.76 3.01 23.11
N SER A 160 0.60 2.46 22.72
CA SER A 160 0.50 1.56 21.58
C SER A 160 -0.95 1.20 21.23
N LEU A 161 -1.13 0.65 20.03
CA LEU A 161 -2.39 0.05 19.62
C LEU A 161 -2.74 -1.19 20.45
N LEU A 162 -1.74 -1.91 21.00
CA LEU A 162 -1.95 -3.02 21.93
C LEU A 162 -2.60 -2.52 23.23
N HIS A 163 -2.04 -1.48 23.86
CA HIS A 163 -2.65 -0.88 25.06
C HIS A 163 -4.06 -0.35 24.79
N THR A 164 -4.25 0.28 23.63
CA THR A 164 -5.56 0.74 23.17
C THR A 164 -6.58 -0.40 23.17
N ALA A 165 -6.28 -1.52 22.51
CA ALA A 165 -7.17 -2.67 22.45
C ALA A 165 -7.37 -3.33 23.82
N SER A 166 -6.30 -3.49 24.60
CA SER A 166 -6.31 -4.10 25.93
C SER A 166 -7.22 -3.36 26.92
N ASN A 167 -7.30 -2.04 26.81
CA ASN A 167 -8.18 -1.22 27.65
C ASN A 167 -9.64 -1.18 27.15
N PHE A 168 -9.88 -1.53 25.89
CA PHE A 168 -11.21 -1.45 25.26
C PHE A 168 -11.99 -2.76 25.33
N PHE A 169 -11.34 -3.89 25.01
CA PHE A 169 -11.95 -5.22 25.13
C PHE A 169 -11.68 -5.81 26.52
N SER A 170 -12.62 -6.62 27.04
CA SER A 170 -12.39 -7.27 28.34
C SER A 170 -11.33 -8.38 28.23
N GLN A 171 -11.35 -9.12 27.13
CA GLN A 171 -10.42 -10.19 26.79
C GLN A 171 -10.33 -10.27 25.27
N SER A 172 -9.14 -10.51 24.73
CA SER A 172 -8.93 -10.73 23.30
C SER A 172 -8.09 -11.98 23.10
N CYS A 173 -8.27 -12.63 21.95
CA CYS A 173 -7.23 -13.48 21.37
C CYS A 173 -6.60 -12.78 20.16
N LEU A 174 -5.30 -12.45 20.27
CA LEU A 174 -4.51 -11.80 19.23
C LEU A 174 -3.18 -12.54 18.99
N PRO A 175 -3.20 -13.62 18.18
CA PRO A 175 -2.02 -14.46 17.98
C PRO A 175 -0.94 -13.77 17.15
N GLY A 176 0.28 -14.31 17.21
CA GLY A 176 1.43 -13.88 16.41
C GLY A 176 2.49 -13.13 17.21
N ARG A 177 3.57 -12.74 16.54
CA ARG A 177 4.67 -11.98 17.13
C ARG A 177 4.36 -10.49 17.05
N TRP A 178 4.48 -9.81 18.18
CA TRP A 178 4.22 -8.38 18.33
C TRP A 178 5.47 -7.53 18.14
N SER A 179 6.66 -8.13 18.26
CA SER A 179 7.93 -7.51 17.92
C SER A 179 8.87 -8.44 17.15
N LYS A 180 9.70 -7.85 16.28
CA LYS A 180 10.82 -8.54 15.63
C LYS A 180 11.91 -8.90 16.64
N ASP A 181 12.11 -8.05 17.64
CA ASP A 181 13.02 -8.31 18.76
C ASP A 181 12.40 -9.35 19.73
N PRO A 182 13.02 -10.51 19.96
CA PRO A 182 12.46 -11.57 20.81
C PRO A 182 12.26 -11.16 22.28
N LEU A 183 13.12 -10.30 22.83
CA LEU A 183 13.01 -9.85 24.23
C LEU A 183 11.84 -8.89 24.38
N VAL A 184 11.71 -7.96 23.43
CA VAL A 184 10.57 -7.03 23.40
C VAL A 184 9.27 -7.80 23.16
N ASP A 185 9.27 -8.78 22.25
CA ASP A 185 8.11 -9.61 21.94
C ASP A 185 7.61 -10.35 23.18
N LYS A 186 8.53 -10.99 23.90
CA LYS A 186 8.24 -11.66 25.16
C LYS A 186 7.70 -10.68 26.20
N HIS A 187 8.35 -9.54 26.38
CA HIS A 187 7.92 -8.53 27.34
C HIS A 187 6.51 -8.01 27.04
N LEU A 188 6.19 -7.73 25.77
CA LEU A 188 4.87 -7.26 25.37
C LEU A 188 3.79 -8.32 25.64
N SER A 189 4.07 -9.57 25.27
CA SER A 189 3.19 -10.73 25.49
C SER A 189 2.86 -10.94 26.98
N GLU A 190 3.88 -10.83 27.84
CA GLU A 190 3.72 -10.94 29.29
C GLU A 190 2.98 -9.73 29.89
N SER A 191 3.15 -8.54 29.32
CA SER A 191 2.54 -7.30 29.84
C SER A 191 1.09 -7.08 29.39
N ASN A 192 0.60 -7.80 28.38
CA ASN A 192 -0.76 -7.67 27.85
C ASN A 192 -1.51 -9.01 27.86
N LEU A 193 -1.58 -9.65 29.03
CA LEU A 193 -2.23 -10.97 29.20
C LEU A 193 -3.70 -11.00 28.74
N THR A 194 -4.40 -9.87 28.80
CA THR A 194 -5.77 -9.73 28.30
C THR A 194 -5.87 -9.95 26.79
N LEU A 195 -4.81 -9.71 26.02
CA LEU A 195 -4.78 -9.85 24.57
C LEU A 195 -4.43 -11.26 24.08
N ASN A 196 -3.93 -12.12 24.96
CA ASN A 196 -3.59 -13.52 24.68
C ASN A 196 -4.56 -14.50 25.35
N TYR A 197 -5.71 -14.01 25.79
CA TYR A 197 -6.65 -14.81 26.56
C TYR A 197 -7.47 -15.74 25.64
N ASN A 198 -7.49 -17.03 25.95
CA ASN A 198 -8.20 -18.07 25.19
C ASN A 198 -7.82 -18.12 23.69
N CYS A 199 -6.56 -17.87 23.36
CA CYS A 199 -6.06 -18.27 22.06
C CYS A 199 -5.92 -19.80 22.00
N CYS A 200 -6.69 -20.42 21.11
CA CYS A 200 -6.59 -21.83 20.79
C CYS A 200 -5.27 -22.18 20.11
#